data_AF-A0A3S1SP32-F1
#
_entry.id   AF-A0A3S1SP32-F1
#
_cell.length_a   1.000
_cell.length_b   1.000
_cell.length_c   1.000
_cell.angle_alpha   90.00
_cell.angle_beta   90.00
_cell.angle_gamma   90.00
#
_symmetry.space_group_name_H-M   'P 1'
#
loop_
_entity.id
_entity.type
_entity.pdbx_description
1 polymer ?
#
loop_
_entity_poly.entity_id
_entity_poly.type
_entity_poly.pdbx_seq_one_letter_code
_entity_poly.pdbx_strand_id
1 'polypeptide(L)'
;YADASQFAKAVGSNIAIGGDRALVFVHGFNNGFDDGVFRLTQIAHDTKYPGTPVLFSWASSGKTTGYIYDKDSSTAARDDLEATLRMLAKTRVKSIDIIAHSMGTWLTMEALRQLAITGDRDLNGKLGYVVLASPDIDVDVFKKQMIRYGKPDKPFAILLSGDDRALKLSSFISGDKPRVGDYGNAADLASYGVVVADLTNTKGGDRLNHAKFADNPILVQLLGDRLRTLAALRAGEPQGAGLDNIGQGLGKAVGSVAEVVITTPFKVLTIATGG
;
A
#
# COMPACT_ATOMS: atom_id res chain seq x y z
N TYR A 1 -0.89 21.77 7.27
CA TYR A 1 -1.29 23.03 6.61
C TYR A 1 -2.37 23.68 7.46
N ALA A 2 -2.46 25.01 7.50
CA ALA A 2 -3.46 25.66 8.35
C ALA A 2 -4.90 25.51 7.81
N ASP A 3 -5.03 25.29 6.49
CA ASP A 3 -6.33 25.04 5.84
C ASP A 3 -6.17 24.27 4.51
N ALA A 4 -7.31 23.90 3.93
CA ALA A 4 -7.42 23.18 2.66
C ALA A 4 -6.86 23.95 1.45
N SER A 5 -6.96 25.28 1.45
CA SER A 5 -6.47 26.15 0.36
C SER A 5 -4.95 26.16 0.33
N GLN A 6 -4.31 26.28 1.50
CA GLN A 6 -2.85 26.17 1.63
C GLN A 6 -2.34 24.81 1.21
N PHE A 7 -3.02 23.72 1.60
CA PHE A 7 -2.69 22.37 1.16
C PHE A 7 -2.79 22.23 -0.37
N ALA A 8 -3.93 22.63 -0.96
CA ALA A 8 -4.16 22.55 -2.39
C ALA A 8 -3.14 23.38 -3.19
N LYS A 9 -2.75 24.56 -2.69
CA LYS A 9 -1.70 25.39 -3.30
C LYS A 9 -0.33 24.72 -3.25
N ALA A 10 0.06 24.18 -2.10
CA ALA A 10 1.34 23.49 -1.94
C ALA A 10 1.44 22.25 -2.84
N VAL A 11 0.38 21.44 -2.86
CA VAL A 11 0.25 20.30 -3.77
C VAL A 11 0.29 20.76 -5.23
N GLY A 12 -0.47 21.79 -5.60
CA GLY A 12 -0.51 22.35 -6.94
C GLY A 12 0.85 22.82 -7.46
N SER A 13 1.63 23.51 -6.62
CA SER A 13 3.00 23.94 -6.95
C SER A 13 3.94 22.76 -7.19
N ASN A 14 3.89 21.72 -6.35
CA ASN A 14 4.72 20.54 -6.56
C ASN A 14 4.32 19.76 -7.82
N ILE A 15 3.02 19.63 -8.11
CA ILE A 15 2.56 18.98 -9.35
C ILE A 15 3.05 19.76 -10.58
N ALA A 16 3.16 21.08 -10.52
CA ALA A 16 3.72 21.90 -11.61
C ALA A 16 5.17 21.54 -11.97
N ILE A 17 5.90 20.96 -11.02
CA ILE A 17 7.34 20.67 -11.12
C ILE A 17 7.58 19.16 -11.32
N GLY A 18 6.84 18.32 -10.59
CA GLY A 18 7.16 16.89 -10.40
C GLY A 18 6.29 15.89 -11.16
N GLY A 19 5.26 16.31 -11.90
CA GLY A 19 4.36 15.41 -12.64
C GLY A 19 2.90 15.47 -12.15
N ASP A 20 2.00 14.75 -12.82
CA ASP A 20 0.54 14.82 -12.59
C ASP A 20 0.00 13.78 -11.59
N ARG A 21 0.87 13.19 -10.77
CA ARG A 21 0.52 12.17 -9.76
C ARG A 21 0.79 12.68 -8.34
N ALA A 22 0.00 12.19 -7.37
CA ALA A 22 0.29 12.33 -5.95
C ALA A 22 0.41 10.94 -5.32
N LEU A 23 1.40 10.75 -4.45
CA LEU A 23 1.56 9.56 -3.63
C LEU A 23 1.21 9.89 -2.19
N VAL A 24 0.15 9.27 -1.65
CA VAL A 24 -0.24 9.38 -0.25
C VAL A 24 0.34 8.22 0.52
N PHE A 25 1.23 8.50 1.48
CA PHE A 25 1.73 7.50 2.42
C PHE A 25 1.01 7.62 3.76
N VAL A 26 0.51 6.49 4.27
CA VAL A 26 -0.17 6.38 5.57
C VAL A 26 0.65 5.45 6.47
N HIS A 27 1.25 6.02 7.52
CA HIS A 27 2.09 5.27 8.45
C HIS A 27 1.29 4.33 9.35
N GLY A 28 2.00 3.41 10.01
CA GLY A 28 1.44 2.40 10.90
C GLY A 28 1.48 2.77 12.38
N PHE A 29 1.19 1.76 13.18
CA PHE A 29 1.29 1.75 14.64
C PHE A 29 2.70 2.06 15.13
N ASN A 30 2.82 2.74 16.29
CA ASN A 30 4.11 3.01 16.91
C ASN A 30 5.05 3.83 15.99
N ASN A 31 4.48 4.75 15.21
CA ASN A 31 5.21 5.68 14.36
C ASN A 31 4.83 7.12 14.71
N GLY A 32 5.83 7.97 14.90
CA GLY A 32 5.67 9.42 14.98
C GLY A 32 5.55 10.08 13.60
N PHE A 33 5.36 11.39 13.61
CA PHE A 33 5.35 12.19 12.37
C PHE A 33 6.70 12.12 11.64
N ASP A 34 7.80 12.22 12.40
CA ASP A 34 9.18 12.11 11.94
C ASP A 34 9.47 10.76 11.29
N ASP A 35 9.03 9.65 11.89
CA ASP A 35 9.12 8.32 11.28
C ASP A 35 8.37 8.27 9.95
N GLY A 36 7.17 8.84 9.90
CA GLY A 36 6.36 8.93 8.70
C GLY A 36 7.04 9.73 7.59
N VAL A 37 7.65 10.87 7.92
CA VAL A 37 8.39 11.71 6.97
C VAL A 37 9.62 10.98 6.44
N PHE A 38 10.40 10.37 7.33
CA PHE A 38 11.58 9.59 6.95
C PHE A 38 11.18 8.47 5.96
N ARG A 39 10.13 7.72 6.30
CA ARG A 39 9.66 6.62 5.47
C ARG A 39 9.14 7.05 4.11
N LEU A 40 8.33 8.10 4.06
CA LEU A 40 7.86 8.65 2.78
C LEU A 40 9.03 9.13 1.92
N THR A 41 10.02 9.77 2.55
CA THR A 41 11.21 10.28 1.83
C THR A 41 12.01 9.13 1.25
N GLN A 42 12.25 8.06 2.02
CA GLN A 42 12.92 6.85 1.55
C GLN A 42 12.16 6.24 0.36
N ILE A 43 10.83 6.03 0.48
CA ILE A 43 10.01 5.50 -0.62
C ILE A 43 10.12 6.37 -1.86
N ALA A 44 9.94 7.68 -1.74
CA ALA A 44 9.98 8.60 -2.89
C ALA A 44 11.36 8.63 -3.54
N HIS A 45 12.43 8.59 -2.73
CA HIS A 45 13.81 8.58 -3.20
C HIS A 45 14.15 7.28 -3.95
N ASP A 46 13.92 6.13 -3.32
CA ASP A 46 14.35 4.83 -3.83
C ASP A 46 13.54 4.40 -5.06
N THR A 47 12.27 4.80 -5.11
CA THR A 47 11.39 4.57 -6.28
C THR A 47 11.58 5.61 -7.38
N LYS A 48 12.31 6.70 -7.12
CA LYS A 48 12.38 7.89 -7.99
C LYS A 48 11.00 8.39 -8.40
N TYR A 49 10.07 8.44 -7.45
CA TYR A 49 8.65 8.67 -7.74
C TYR A 49 8.43 9.99 -8.52
N PRO A 50 7.84 9.94 -9.73
CA PRO A 50 7.65 11.11 -10.58
C PRO A 50 6.33 11.83 -10.25
N GLY A 51 6.19 12.30 -9.01
CA GLY A 51 5.00 13.01 -8.55
C GLY A 51 5.18 13.65 -7.17
N THR A 52 4.08 14.14 -6.60
CA THR A 52 4.08 14.81 -5.30
C THR A 52 3.93 13.79 -4.16
N PRO A 53 4.95 13.55 -3.32
CA PRO A 53 4.79 12.77 -2.11
C PRO A 53 3.98 13.56 -1.06
N VAL A 54 3.02 12.90 -0.42
CA VAL A 54 2.12 13.44 0.59
C VAL A 54 2.10 12.47 1.77
N LEU A 55 2.50 12.93 2.94
CA LEU A 55 2.34 12.17 4.18
C LEU A 55 0.95 12.47 4.75
N PHE A 56 0.16 11.43 4.99
CA PHE A 56 -0.96 11.50 5.90
C PHE A 56 -0.52 10.93 7.26
N SER A 57 -0.47 11.80 8.27
CA SER A 57 -0.07 11.42 9.63
C SER A 57 -1.26 11.54 10.57
N TRP A 58 -1.40 10.54 11.43
CA TRP A 58 -2.43 10.43 12.46
C TRP A 58 -1.77 10.27 13.83
N ALA A 59 -2.50 10.54 14.90
CA ALA A 59 -1.96 10.65 16.25
C ALA A 59 -1.64 9.28 16.88
N SER A 60 -0.63 8.58 16.36
CA SER A 60 -0.06 7.40 17.02
C SER A 60 0.70 7.82 18.29
N SER A 61 0.61 7.00 19.32
CA SER A 61 1.31 7.20 20.60
C SER A 61 2.83 7.03 20.48
N GLY A 62 3.32 6.46 19.37
CA GLY A 62 4.73 6.13 19.18
C GLY A 62 5.24 5.10 20.20
N LYS A 63 4.34 4.29 20.78
CA LYS A 63 4.67 3.31 21.83
C LYS A 63 4.10 1.93 21.51
N THR A 64 4.92 0.89 21.69
CA THR A 64 4.52 -0.52 21.51
C THR A 64 3.41 -0.99 22.44
N THR A 65 3.23 -0.32 23.60
CA THR A 65 2.14 -0.59 24.55
C THR A 65 0.86 0.16 24.23
N GLY A 66 0.89 1.09 23.27
CA GLY A 66 -0.23 1.97 22.92
C GLY A 66 -1.18 1.40 21.87
N TYR A 67 -1.17 0.09 21.59
CA TYR A 67 -1.89 -0.50 20.46
C TYR A 67 -3.38 -0.14 20.41
N ILE A 68 -4.09 -0.22 21.55
CA ILE A 68 -5.52 0.11 21.63
C ILE A 68 -5.74 1.60 21.34
N TYR A 69 -4.91 2.47 21.93
CA TYR A 69 -4.98 3.91 21.67
C TYR A 69 -4.74 4.22 20.20
N ASP A 70 -3.72 3.62 19.59
CA ASP A 70 -3.40 3.82 18.17
C ASP A 70 -4.52 3.29 17.27
N LYS A 71 -5.20 2.19 17.65
CA LYS A 71 -6.36 1.67 16.92
C LYS A 71 -7.55 2.63 16.96
N ASP A 72 -7.84 3.20 18.13
CA ASP A 72 -8.91 4.18 18.28
C ASP A 72 -8.57 5.49 17.56
N SER A 73 -7.32 5.94 17.69
CA SER A 73 -6.80 7.15 17.04
C SER A 73 -6.81 7.05 15.51
N SER A 74 -6.34 5.92 14.96
CA SER A 74 -6.42 5.66 13.52
C SER A 74 -7.87 5.58 13.04
N THR A 75 -8.77 4.97 13.82
CA THR A 75 -10.20 4.93 13.49
C THR A 75 -10.85 6.32 13.52
N ALA A 76 -10.42 7.20 14.43
CA ALA A 76 -10.87 8.59 14.49
C ALA A 76 -10.39 9.39 13.27
N ALA A 77 -9.18 9.11 12.76
CA ALA A 77 -8.59 9.81 11.62
C ALA A 77 -9.18 9.43 10.23
N ARG A 78 -10.14 8.51 10.16
CA ARG A 78 -10.70 8.02 8.88
C ARG A 78 -11.36 9.12 8.05
N ASP A 79 -12.07 10.04 8.71
CA ASP A 79 -12.75 11.15 8.06
C ASP A 79 -11.75 12.19 7.54
N ASP A 80 -10.63 12.37 8.27
CA ASP A 80 -9.54 13.26 7.86
C ASP A 80 -8.78 12.70 6.65
N LEU A 81 -8.57 11.38 6.58
CA LEU A 81 -7.96 10.75 5.41
C LEU A 81 -8.89 10.86 4.19
N GLU A 82 -10.18 10.59 4.35
CA GLU A 82 -11.17 10.81 3.29
C GLU A 82 -11.14 12.27 2.80
N ALA A 83 -11.19 13.24 3.72
CA ALA A 83 -11.13 14.65 3.39
C ALA A 83 -9.85 15.00 2.62
N THR A 84 -8.70 14.45 3.04
CA THR A 84 -7.41 14.64 2.37
C THR A 84 -7.43 14.10 0.95
N LEU A 85 -7.95 12.89 0.73
CA LEU A 85 -8.07 12.30 -0.59
C LEU A 85 -8.99 13.12 -1.50
N ARG A 86 -10.12 13.61 -0.97
CA ARG A 86 -11.03 14.52 -1.70
C ARG A 86 -10.38 15.86 -2.03
N MET A 87 -9.59 16.42 -1.12
CA MET A 87 -8.83 17.65 -1.38
C MET A 87 -7.84 17.43 -2.52
N LEU A 88 -7.10 16.32 -2.52
CA LEU A 88 -6.21 15.93 -3.62
C LEU A 88 -7.00 15.80 -4.93
N ALA A 89 -8.15 15.12 -4.91
CA ALA A 89 -8.97 14.91 -6.09
C ALA A 89 -9.50 16.22 -6.71
N LYS A 90 -9.67 17.28 -5.91
CA LYS A 90 -10.03 18.63 -6.38
C LYS A 90 -8.87 19.41 -7.00
N THR A 91 -7.63 18.96 -6.81
CA THR A 91 -6.47 19.56 -7.47
C THR A 91 -6.31 19.07 -8.92
N ARG A 92 -5.25 19.54 -9.58
CA ARG A 92 -4.89 19.16 -10.95
C ARG A 92 -4.24 17.78 -11.09
N VAL A 93 -4.12 16.99 -10.01
CA VAL A 93 -3.66 15.59 -10.11
C VAL A 93 -4.56 14.79 -11.05
N LYS A 94 -3.94 13.88 -11.80
CA LYS A 94 -4.59 12.87 -12.62
C LYS A 94 -4.63 11.50 -11.95
N SER A 95 -3.75 11.24 -10.98
CA SER A 95 -3.71 9.98 -10.23
C SER A 95 -3.32 10.21 -8.78
N ILE A 96 -4.00 9.53 -7.86
CA ILE A 96 -3.71 9.50 -6.43
C ILE A 96 -3.35 8.07 -6.06
N ASP A 97 -2.06 7.80 -5.93
CA ASP A 97 -1.56 6.51 -5.45
C ASP A 97 -1.53 6.52 -3.92
N ILE A 98 -1.80 5.38 -3.28
CA ILE A 98 -1.81 5.22 -1.83
C ILE A 98 -0.91 4.06 -1.45
N ILE A 99 -0.01 4.29 -0.49
CA ILE A 99 0.74 3.25 0.20
C ILE A 99 0.43 3.36 1.67
N ALA A 100 -0.08 2.28 2.24
CA ALA A 100 -0.40 2.20 3.65
C ALA A 100 0.36 1.04 4.28
N HIS A 101 0.80 1.22 5.52
CA HIS A 101 1.59 0.22 6.22
C HIS A 101 0.95 -0.18 7.56
N SER A 102 0.94 -1.47 7.87
CA SER A 102 0.47 -2.01 9.16
C SER A 102 -0.92 -1.44 9.51
N MET A 103 -1.10 -0.80 10.67
CA MET A 103 -2.36 -0.18 11.08
C MET A 103 -2.83 0.96 10.16
N GLY A 104 -1.95 1.58 9.37
CA GLY A 104 -2.34 2.55 8.35
C GLY A 104 -3.20 1.93 7.24
N THR A 105 -3.11 0.61 7.03
CA THR A 105 -3.95 -0.12 6.06
C THR A 105 -5.41 -0.19 6.51
N TRP A 106 -5.67 -0.37 7.81
CA TRP A 106 -7.00 -0.30 8.41
C TRP A 106 -7.65 1.05 8.11
N LEU A 107 -6.96 2.13 8.47
CA LEU A 107 -7.39 3.50 8.24
C LEU A 107 -7.65 3.77 6.75
N THR A 108 -6.76 3.32 5.87
CA THR A 108 -6.92 3.47 4.42
C THR A 108 -8.16 2.75 3.90
N MET A 109 -8.39 1.50 4.33
CA MET A 109 -9.57 0.74 3.91
C MET A 109 -10.87 1.34 4.44
N GLU A 110 -10.89 1.89 5.66
CA GLU A 110 -12.06 2.59 6.17
C GLU A 110 -12.36 3.86 5.36
N ALA A 111 -11.36 4.68 5.04
CA ALA A 111 -11.55 5.87 4.20
C ALA A 111 -12.06 5.51 2.79
N LEU A 112 -11.48 4.50 2.14
CA LEU A 112 -11.94 4.02 0.82
C LEU A 112 -13.37 3.46 0.89
N ARG A 113 -13.70 2.74 1.96
CA ARG A 113 -15.07 2.26 2.21
C ARG A 113 -16.06 3.42 2.37
N GLN A 114 -15.71 4.50 3.06
CA GLN A 114 -16.56 5.69 3.17
C GLN A 114 -16.75 6.41 1.82
N LEU A 115 -15.68 6.53 1.04
CA LEU A 115 -15.75 7.03 -0.34
C LEU A 115 -16.71 6.20 -1.20
N ALA A 116 -16.68 4.87 -1.06
CA ALA A 116 -17.63 3.99 -1.76
C ALA A 116 -19.08 4.16 -1.29
N ILE A 117 -19.30 4.32 0.02
CA ILE A 117 -20.64 4.56 0.59
C ILE A 117 -21.25 5.86 0.06
N THR A 118 -20.43 6.88 -0.14
CA THR A 118 -20.85 8.20 -0.61
C THR A 118 -20.90 8.31 -2.14
N GLY A 119 -20.64 7.23 -2.87
CA GLY A 119 -20.72 7.18 -4.33
C GLY A 119 -19.50 7.74 -5.08
N ASP A 120 -18.39 8.00 -4.39
CA ASP A 120 -17.14 8.53 -4.96
C ASP A 120 -15.95 7.58 -4.72
N ARG A 121 -16.19 6.27 -4.89
CA ARG A 121 -15.24 5.19 -4.53
C ARG A 121 -13.86 5.32 -5.17
N ASP A 122 -13.80 5.96 -6.35
CA ASP A 122 -12.59 6.11 -7.17
C ASP A 122 -12.12 7.56 -7.26
N LEU A 123 -12.60 8.45 -6.38
CA LEU A 123 -12.21 9.87 -6.35
C LEU A 123 -12.38 10.56 -7.72
N ASN A 124 -13.55 10.39 -8.33
CA ASN A 124 -13.88 10.83 -9.69
C ASN A 124 -12.91 10.26 -10.75
N GLY A 125 -12.55 8.98 -10.61
CA GLY A 125 -11.65 8.26 -11.52
C GLY A 125 -10.16 8.57 -11.30
N LYS A 126 -9.81 9.35 -10.26
CA LYS A 126 -8.42 9.72 -9.94
C LYS A 126 -7.73 8.73 -9.00
N LEU A 127 -8.45 7.75 -8.43
CA LEU A 127 -7.81 6.72 -7.61
C LEU A 127 -6.82 5.90 -8.46
N GLY A 128 -5.58 5.90 -8.01
CA GLY A 128 -4.44 5.27 -8.63
C GLY A 128 -4.23 3.85 -8.13
N TYR A 129 -2.99 3.50 -7.84
CA TYR A 129 -2.63 2.24 -7.20
C TYR A 129 -2.79 2.34 -5.69
N VAL A 130 -3.35 1.30 -5.08
CA VAL A 130 -3.44 1.18 -3.61
C VAL A 130 -2.60 -0.01 -3.20
N VAL A 131 -1.61 0.22 -2.34
CA VAL A 131 -0.71 -0.79 -1.77
C VAL A 131 -0.92 -0.86 -0.27
N LEU A 132 -1.32 -2.02 0.22
CA LEU A 132 -1.50 -2.33 1.64
C LEU A 132 -0.36 -3.26 2.06
N ALA A 133 0.65 -2.70 2.76
CA ALA A 133 1.82 -3.44 3.20
C ALA A 133 1.65 -3.95 4.64
N SER A 134 1.90 -5.24 4.85
CA SER A 134 1.72 -5.95 6.12
C SER A 134 0.40 -5.61 6.83
N PRO A 135 -0.78 -5.79 6.20
CA PRO A 135 -1.99 -5.17 6.71
C PRO A 135 -2.43 -5.70 8.09
N ASP A 136 -2.53 -4.81 9.07
CA ASP A 136 -3.11 -5.09 10.39
C ASP A 136 -4.62 -4.87 10.34
N ILE A 137 -5.31 -5.75 9.61
CA ILE A 137 -6.77 -5.77 9.48
C ILE A 137 -7.23 -7.19 9.77
N ASP A 138 -8.25 -7.35 10.60
CA ASP A 138 -8.95 -8.62 10.74
C ASP A 138 -9.47 -9.10 9.38
N VAL A 139 -9.21 -10.37 9.02
CA VAL A 139 -9.56 -10.89 7.68
C VAL A 139 -11.06 -10.75 7.37
N ASP A 140 -11.93 -11.00 8.34
CA ASP A 140 -13.37 -10.88 8.12
C ASP A 140 -13.78 -9.43 7.95
N VAL A 141 -13.16 -8.51 8.71
CA VAL A 141 -13.40 -7.08 8.48
C VAL A 141 -12.92 -6.65 7.11
N PHE A 142 -11.74 -7.05 6.67
CA PHE A 142 -11.24 -6.75 5.33
C PHE A 142 -12.18 -7.24 4.23
N LYS A 143 -12.68 -8.48 4.35
CA LYS A 143 -13.67 -9.03 3.42
C LYS A 143 -14.95 -8.19 3.40
N LYS A 144 -15.46 -7.77 4.57
CA LYS A 144 -16.64 -6.90 4.66
C LYS A 144 -16.39 -5.51 4.09
N GLN A 145 -15.19 -4.95 4.27
CA GLN A 145 -14.77 -3.69 3.65
C GLN A 145 -14.77 -3.83 2.12
N MET A 146 -14.16 -4.88 1.57
CA MET A 146 -14.14 -5.12 0.13
C MET A 146 -15.52 -5.42 -0.46
N ILE A 147 -16.40 -6.12 0.26
CA ILE A 147 -17.80 -6.31 -0.16
C ILE A 147 -18.50 -4.95 -0.26
N ARG A 148 -18.27 -4.06 0.71
CA ARG A 148 -18.89 -2.74 0.72
C ARG A 148 -18.30 -1.79 -0.31
N TYR A 149 -16.99 -1.88 -0.57
CA TYR A 149 -16.27 -1.10 -1.56
C TYR A 149 -16.56 -1.58 -3.00
N GLY A 150 -16.71 -2.90 -3.20
CA GLY A 150 -16.85 -3.56 -4.50
C GLY A 150 -15.50 -4.03 -5.05
N LYS A 151 -15.50 -4.57 -6.28
CA LYS A 151 -14.24 -4.88 -6.98
C LYS A 151 -13.62 -3.58 -7.50
N PRO A 152 -12.37 -3.25 -7.15
CA PRO A 152 -11.69 -2.07 -7.67
C PRO A 152 -11.41 -2.20 -9.16
N ASP A 153 -11.45 -1.09 -9.88
CA ASP A 153 -11.09 -1.06 -11.32
C ASP A 153 -9.61 -1.37 -11.53
N LYS A 154 -8.78 -0.93 -10.56
CA LYS A 154 -7.37 -1.30 -10.45
C LYS A 154 -7.20 -2.14 -9.18
N PRO A 155 -6.92 -3.46 -9.28
CA PRO A 155 -6.70 -4.31 -8.11
C PRO A 155 -5.75 -3.70 -7.10
N PHE A 156 -6.17 -3.67 -5.83
CA PHE A 156 -5.32 -3.28 -4.71
C PHE A 156 -4.22 -4.33 -4.54
N ALA A 157 -3.00 -3.89 -4.25
CA ALA A 157 -1.88 -4.77 -3.95
C ALA A 157 -1.80 -4.99 -2.44
N ILE A 158 -1.82 -6.24 -2.01
CA ILE A 158 -1.60 -6.66 -0.62
C ILE A 158 -0.22 -7.29 -0.54
N LEU A 159 0.65 -6.77 0.31
CA LEU A 159 1.97 -7.33 0.55
C LEU A 159 1.93 -8.06 1.89
N LEU A 160 1.96 -9.39 1.88
CA LEU A 160 1.97 -10.22 3.09
C LEU A 160 3.40 -10.32 3.65
N SER A 161 3.50 -10.41 4.96
CA SER A 161 4.78 -10.60 5.66
C SER A 161 4.55 -11.39 6.95
N GLY A 162 4.44 -12.72 6.84
CA GLY A 162 4.13 -13.61 7.98
C GLY A 162 5.16 -13.62 9.11
N ASP A 163 6.35 -13.04 8.90
CA ASP A 163 7.40 -12.91 9.92
C ASP A 163 7.33 -11.62 10.76
N ASP A 164 6.31 -10.78 10.56
CA ASP A 164 6.23 -9.47 11.20
C ASP A 164 5.86 -9.57 12.70
N ARG A 165 6.73 -9.02 13.57
CA ARG A 165 6.53 -9.03 15.03
C ARG A 165 5.33 -8.19 15.46
N ALA A 166 4.97 -7.15 14.71
CA ALA A 166 3.82 -6.33 15.05
C ALA A 166 2.48 -7.02 14.73
N LEU A 167 2.43 -7.85 13.69
CA LEU A 167 1.26 -8.69 13.44
C LEU A 167 1.06 -9.69 14.57
N LYS A 168 2.14 -10.32 15.06
CA LYS A 168 2.08 -11.22 16.23
C LYS A 168 1.57 -10.51 17.49
N LEU A 169 1.97 -9.25 17.72
CA LEU A 169 1.46 -8.43 18.83
C LEU A 169 -0.04 -8.11 18.64
N SER A 170 -0.45 -7.75 17.42
CA SER A 170 -1.85 -7.43 17.10
C SER A 170 -2.79 -8.64 17.25
N SER A 171 -2.36 -9.82 16.79
CA SER A 171 -3.09 -11.08 16.90
C SER A 171 -3.22 -11.51 18.35
N PHE A 172 -2.14 -11.40 19.15
CA PHE A 172 -2.18 -11.68 20.58
C PHE A 172 -3.19 -10.78 21.31
N ILE A 173 -3.20 -9.47 21.03
CA ILE A 173 -4.13 -8.53 21.67
C ILE A 173 -5.57 -8.74 21.18
N SER A 174 -5.76 -9.15 19.92
CA SER A 174 -7.07 -9.31 19.30
C SER A 174 -7.66 -10.72 19.42
N GLY A 175 -7.07 -11.59 20.23
CA GLY A 175 -7.60 -12.93 20.53
C GLY A 175 -7.42 -13.94 19.39
N ASP A 176 -6.23 -13.97 18.78
CA ASP A 176 -5.79 -14.96 17.78
C ASP A 176 -6.64 -15.02 16.49
N LYS A 177 -7.31 -13.92 16.14
CA LYS A 177 -7.95 -13.80 14.83
C LYS A 177 -6.91 -13.56 13.73
N PRO A 178 -7.01 -14.24 12.58
CA PRO A 178 -6.07 -14.06 11.49
C PRO A 178 -6.11 -12.62 10.97
N ARG A 179 -4.93 -12.03 10.82
CA ARG A 179 -4.75 -10.72 10.16
C ARG A 179 -4.49 -10.92 8.68
N VAL A 180 -4.92 -9.96 7.87
CA VAL A 180 -4.67 -9.99 6.43
C VAL A 180 -3.19 -10.15 6.13
N GLY A 181 -2.30 -9.45 6.84
CA GLY A 181 -0.84 -9.53 6.62
C GLY A 181 -0.18 -10.88 6.92
N ASP A 182 -0.87 -11.77 7.64
CA ASP A 182 -0.42 -13.13 8.00
C ASP A 182 -1.43 -14.20 7.53
N TYR A 183 -2.29 -13.85 6.54
CA TYR A 183 -3.34 -14.75 6.11
C TYR A 183 -2.83 -15.73 5.06
N GLY A 184 -2.68 -17.00 5.45
CA GLY A 184 -2.15 -18.07 4.59
C GLY A 184 -3.01 -18.48 3.38
N ASN A 185 -4.15 -17.82 3.12
CA ASN A 185 -5.00 -18.11 1.96
C ASN A 185 -5.12 -16.89 1.03
N ALA A 186 -4.08 -16.68 0.22
CA ALA A 186 -4.01 -15.60 -0.76
C ALA A 186 -5.11 -15.68 -1.84
N ALA A 187 -5.57 -16.89 -2.19
CA ALA A 187 -6.62 -17.09 -3.20
C ALA A 187 -7.98 -16.58 -2.71
N ASP A 188 -8.30 -16.80 -1.44
CA ASP A 188 -9.50 -16.26 -0.81
C ASP A 188 -9.49 -14.72 -0.82
N LEU A 189 -8.38 -14.08 -0.46
CA LEU A 189 -8.26 -12.62 -0.59
C LEU A 189 -8.42 -12.15 -2.05
N ALA A 190 -7.74 -12.79 -2.99
CA ALA A 190 -7.77 -12.41 -4.41
C ALA A 190 -9.19 -12.50 -5.02
N SER A 191 -10.07 -13.34 -4.48
CA SER A 191 -11.49 -13.41 -4.90
C SER A 191 -12.25 -12.09 -4.75
N TYR A 192 -11.78 -11.20 -3.86
CA TYR A 192 -12.32 -9.85 -3.64
C TYR A 192 -11.76 -8.79 -4.59
N GLY A 193 -10.98 -9.18 -5.61
CA GLY A 193 -10.46 -8.26 -6.63
C GLY A 193 -9.14 -7.59 -6.25
N VAL A 194 -8.37 -8.21 -5.37
CA VAL A 194 -7.02 -7.75 -4.97
C VAL A 194 -5.95 -8.66 -5.57
N VAL A 195 -4.72 -8.14 -5.65
CA VAL A 195 -3.52 -8.91 -5.94
C VAL A 195 -2.75 -9.08 -4.64
N VAL A 196 -2.38 -10.30 -4.31
CA VAL A 196 -1.63 -10.63 -3.10
C VAL A 196 -0.22 -11.03 -3.50
N ALA A 197 0.78 -10.34 -2.98
CA ALA A 197 2.18 -10.74 -3.08
C ALA A 197 2.62 -11.24 -1.69
N ASP A 198 2.94 -12.53 -1.59
CA ASP A 198 3.47 -13.11 -0.37
C ASP A 198 4.99 -12.98 -0.34
N LEU A 199 5.47 -12.27 0.68
CA LEU A 199 6.88 -11.96 0.88
C LEU A 199 7.48 -12.68 2.09
N THR A 200 6.75 -13.62 2.69
CA THR A 200 7.15 -14.26 3.95
C THR A 200 8.54 -14.92 3.85
N ASN A 201 8.88 -15.50 2.69
CA ASN A 201 10.18 -16.13 2.44
C ASN A 201 11.30 -15.18 1.97
N THR A 202 11.06 -13.86 1.95
CA THR A 202 12.08 -12.89 1.52
C THR A 202 12.96 -12.46 2.70
N LYS A 203 14.29 -12.62 2.54
CA LYS A 203 15.28 -12.18 3.55
C LYS A 203 15.38 -10.65 3.54
N GLY A 204 15.10 -10.00 4.66
CA GLY A 204 15.33 -8.57 4.88
C GLY A 204 16.54 -8.37 5.79
N GLY A 205 17.37 -7.37 5.51
CA GLY A 205 18.69 -7.20 6.13
C GLY A 205 18.72 -6.58 7.54
N ASP A 206 17.57 -6.36 8.21
CA ASP A 206 17.53 -5.55 9.42
C ASP A 206 17.02 -6.27 10.67
N ARG A 207 17.59 -5.92 11.84
CA ARG A 207 17.42 -6.64 13.13
C ARG A 207 16.00 -6.55 13.74
N LEU A 208 15.11 -5.81 13.09
CA LEU A 208 13.69 -5.72 13.38
C LEU A 208 12.95 -5.83 12.03
N ASN A 209 12.43 -7.01 11.69
CA ASN A 209 11.80 -7.41 10.40
C ASN A 209 10.62 -6.53 9.89
N HIS A 210 10.40 -5.34 10.42
CA HIS A 210 9.25 -4.45 10.24
C HIS A 210 9.46 -3.37 9.17
N ALA A 211 10.68 -3.25 8.62
CA ALA A 211 11.04 -2.27 7.58
C ALA A 211 11.12 -2.87 6.16
N LYS A 212 10.90 -4.18 5.99
CA LYS A 212 11.05 -4.92 4.72
C LYS A 212 10.27 -4.31 3.55
N PHE A 213 9.23 -3.50 3.79
CA PHE A 213 8.37 -2.99 2.73
C PHE A 213 8.96 -1.82 1.91
N ALA A 214 9.83 -0.94 2.46
CA ALA A 214 10.38 0.18 1.68
C ALA A 214 11.65 -0.22 0.93
N ASP A 215 12.43 -1.13 1.48
CA ASP A 215 13.54 -1.76 0.76
C ASP A 215 13.03 -2.85 -0.22
N ASN A 216 11.71 -3.02 -0.33
CA ASN A 216 11.15 -4.11 -1.10
C ASN A 216 11.29 -3.85 -2.61
N PRO A 217 11.97 -4.75 -3.36
CA PRO A 217 12.11 -4.62 -4.80
C PRO A 217 10.76 -4.52 -5.53
N ILE A 218 9.69 -5.10 -4.99
CA ILE A 218 8.34 -5.02 -5.57
C ILE A 218 7.70 -3.66 -5.31
N LEU A 219 7.93 -3.03 -4.16
CA LEU A 219 7.43 -1.68 -3.91
C LEU A 219 8.16 -0.68 -4.83
N VAL A 220 9.47 -0.86 -5.01
CA VAL A 220 10.28 -0.16 -6.01
C VAL A 220 9.80 -0.41 -7.44
N GLN A 221 9.48 -1.66 -7.81
CA GLN A 221 8.97 -2.01 -9.14
C GLN A 221 7.54 -1.53 -9.37
N LEU A 222 6.70 -1.58 -8.34
CA LEU A 222 5.36 -1.01 -8.36
C LEU A 222 5.52 0.48 -8.61
N LEU A 223 6.22 1.24 -7.78
CA LEU A 223 6.14 2.71 -7.78
C LEU A 223 7.12 3.43 -8.72
N GLY A 224 8.15 2.76 -9.22
CA GLY A 224 9.08 3.31 -10.21
C GLY A 224 8.55 3.27 -11.65
N ASP A 225 9.45 3.15 -12.64
CA ASP A 225 9.12 3.19 -14.08
C ASP A 225 8.16 2.06 -14.56
N ARG A 226 7.83 1.09 -13.70
CA ARG A 226 7.13 -0.16 -14.06
C ARG A 226 5.69 -0.31 -13.54
N LEU A 227 5.03 0.75 -13.05
CA LEU A 227 3.56 0.82 -13.07
C LEU A 227 2.99 0.52 -14.48
N ARG A 228 3.78 0.76 -15.53
CA ARG A 228 3.48 0.38 -16.92
C ARG A 228 3.49 -1.13 -17.17
N THR A 229 4.34 -1.90 -16.48
CA THR A 229 4.50 -3.35 -16.72
C THR A 229 3.35 -4.14 -16.12
N LEU A 230 2.91 -3.80 -14.90
CA LEU A 230 1.73 -4.43 -14.29
C LEU A 230 0.42 -3.98 -14.98
N ALA A 231 0.37 -2.76 -15.53
CA ALA A 231 -0.71 -2.33 -16.41
C ALA A 231 -0.68 -3.06 -17.78
N ALA A 232 0.50 -3.32 -18.35
CA ALA A 232 0.65 -4.08 -19.60
C ALA A 232 0.25 -5.55 -19.44
N LEU A 233 0.58 -6.17 -18.29
CA LEU A 233 0.10 -7.51 -17.93
C LEU A 233 -1.44 -7.56 -17.76
N ARG A 234 -2.09 -6.42 -17.50
CA ARG A 234 -3.57 -6.29 -17.42
C ARG A 234 -4.25 -6.07 -18.77
N ALA A 235 -3.54 -5.63 -19.81
CA ALA A 235 -4.14 -5.22 -21.10
C ALA A 235 -4.33 -6.37 -22.12
N GLY A 236 -3.83 -7.59 -21.84
CA GLY A 236 -4.18 -8.78 -22.63
C GLY A 236 -3.71 -8.78 -24.10
N GLU A 237 -2.68 -8.01 -24.48
CA GLU A 237 -2.14 -8.13 -25.85
C GLU A 237 -1.34 -9.44 -26.03
N PRO A 238 -1.58 -10.19 -27.11
CA PRO A 238 -0.81 -11.38 -27.42
C PRO A 238 0.47 -10.99 -28.14
N GLN A 239 1.62 -11.17 -27.49
CA GLN A 239 2.86 -11.73 -28.09
C GLN A 239 4.02 -11.68 -27.09
N GLY A 240 4.45 -12.86 -26.65
CA GLY A 240 5.84 -13.35 -26.52
C GLY A 240 6.99 -12.54 -25.91
N ALA A 241 6.87 -11.24 -25.63
CA ALA A 241 8.02 -10.38 -25.29
C ALA A 241 8.01 -9.85 -23.84
N GLY A 242 6.90 -10.02 -23.11
CA GLY A 242 6.74 -9.48 -21.75
C GLY A 242 7.22 -10.42 -20.63
N LEU A 243 7.26 -11.73 -20.88
CA LEU A 243 7.55 -12.74 -19.85
C LEU A 243 9.07 -12.97 -19.70
N ASP A 244 9.81 -12.99 -20.81
CA ASP A 244 11.27 -13.17 -20.81
C ASP A 244 12.00 -11.96 -20.17
N ASN A 245 11.42 -10.77 -20.26
CA ASN A 245 11.98 -9.52 -19.74
C ASN A 245 11.77 -9.31 -18.23
N ILE A 246 10.83 -10.02 -17.61
CA ILE A 246 10.68 -10.04 -16.14
C ILE A 246 11.76 -10.96 -15.56
N GLY A 247 11.94 -12.15 -16.14
CA GLY A 247 13.01 -13.08 -15.74
C GLY A 247 14.42 -12.51 -15.96
N GLN A 248 14.67 -11.84 -17.10
CA GLN A 248 15.98 -11.23 -17.39
C GLN A 248 16.23 -9.90 -16.65
N GLY A 249 15.18 -9.14 -16.32
CA GLY A 249 15.30 -7.90 -15.55
C GLY A 249 15.59 -8.10 -14.06
N LEU A 250 15.17 -9.25 -13.52
CA LEU A 250 15.40 -9.63 -12.12
C LEU A 250 16.79 -10.26 -11.90
N GLY A 251 17.39 -10.86 -12.92
CA GLY A 251 18.71 -11.52 -12.83
C GLY A 251 19.93 -10.59 -12.72
N LYS A 252 19.76 -9.26 -12.61
CA LYS A 252 20.86 -8.29 -12.47
C LYS A 252 20.94 -7.58 -11.12
N ALA A 253 20.03 -7.87 -10.18
CA ALA A 253 20.14 -7.40 -8.81
C ALA A 253 20.99 -8.41 -8.01
N VAL A 254 22.29 -8.16 -7.94
CA VAL A 254 23.25 -9.02 -7.23
C VAL A 254 22.90 -9.06 -5.74
N GLY A 255 22.61 -10.27 -5.23
CA GLY A 255 22.75 -10.61 -3.82
C GLY A 255 21.46 -10.65 -2.98
N SER A 256 20.48 -11.48 -3.32
CA SER A 256 19.61 -12.19 -2.35
C SER A 256 18.56 -13.03 -3.08
N VAL A 257 18.56 -14.34 -2.86
CA VAL A 257 17.51 -15.24 -3.36
C VAL A 257 16.23 -14.99 -2.55
N ALA A 258 15.22 -14.42 -3.18
CA ALA A 258 13.91 -14.17 -2.60
C ALA A 258 12.82 -14.76 -3.52
N GLU A 259 12.16 -15.84 -3.10
CA GLU A 259 10.99 -16.35 -3.81
C GLU A 259 9.78 -15.49 -3.46
N VAL A 260 9.09 -14.97 -4.47
CA VAL A 260 7.86 -14.21 -4.28
C VAL A 260 6.71 -14.89 -5.01
N VAL A 261 5.62 -15.13 -4.29
CA VAL A 261 4.39 -15.69 -4.83
C VAL A 261 3.38 -14.57 -5.05
N ILE A 262 2.94 -14.36 -6.29
CA ILE A 262 1.93 -13.38 -6.67
C ILE A 262 0.63 -14.10 -7.02
N THR A 263 -0.40 -13.88 -6.22
CA THR A 263 -1.77 -14.37 -6.47
C THR A 263 -2.63 -13.23 -6.99
N THR A 264 -3.20 -13.39 -8.18
CA THR A 264 -4.14 -12.43 -8.79
C THR A 264 -5.54 -13.02 -8.84
N PRO A 265 -6.61 -12.21 -9.06
CA PRO A 265 -7.98 -12.72 -9.14
C PRO A 265 -8.21 -13.78 -10.24
N PHE A 266 -7.29 -13.89 -11.21
CA PHE A 266 -7.45 -14.73 -12.39
C PHE A 266 -6.34 -15.80 -12.54
N LYS A 267 -5.23 -15.69 -11.78
CA LYS A 267 -4.04 -16.57 -11.94
C LYS A 267 -3.08 -16.49 -10.74
N VAL A 268 -2.40 -17.59 -10.43
CA VAL A 268 -1.25 -17.63 -9.51
C VAL A 268 0.05 -17.62 -10.32
N LEU A 269 1.01 -16.79 -9.92
CA LEU A 269 2.33 -16.64 -10.54
C LEU A 269 3.42 -16.80 -9.47
N THR A 270 4.34 -17.73 -9.66
CA THR A 270 5.54 -17.86 -8.83
C THR A 270 6.70 -17.17 -9.53
N ILE A 271 7.34 -16.22 -8.86
CA ILE A 271 8.52 -15.53 -9.39
C ILE A 271 9.71 -15.92 -8.52
N ALA A 272 10.64 -16.69 -9.10
CA ALA A 272 11.97 -16.88 -8.54
C ALA A 272 12.83 -15.66 -8.91
N THR A 273 13.28 -14.89 -7.94
CA THR A 273 14.37 -13.93 -8.19
C THR A 273 15.68 -14.71 -8.22
N GLY A 274 16.19 -14.96 -9.42
CA GLY A 274 17.40 -15.76 -9.64
C GLY A 274 18.67 -14.97 -9.32
N GLY A 275 19.61 -15.64 -8.64
CA GLY A 275 20.95 -15.17 -8.30
C GLY A 275 21.42 -15.67 -6.95
#